data_AF-A0A917NF44-F1
#
_entry.id   AF-A0A917NF44-F1
#
_cell.length_a   1.000
_cell.length_b   1.000
_cell.length_c   1.000
_cell.angle_alpha   90.00
_cell.angle_beta   90.00
_cell.angle_gamma   90.00
#
_symmetry.space_group_name_H-M   'P 1'
#
loop_
_entity.id
_entity.type
_entity.pdbx_description
1 polymer ?
#
loop_
_entity_poly.entity_id
_entity_poly.type
_entity_poly.pdbx_seq_one_letter_code
_entity_poly.pdbx_strand_id
1 'polypeptide(L)'
;MEQDAAAAWESFRAHRHEVLNGLQMVKAYLQMGRGEDAHAWVNRLAAWLHSLSLWQARLEAEDHEVLWAVARCPRVTAVELWPKRKLARPLAAALADAWRWLDEQAAAHNTACVWVRGEAVVSGADGIEQVRLHLEASGGPSFPLADAPTHANPRVALHWVSSIKAHPGGKRHVCR
;
A
#
# COMPACT_ATOMS: atom_id res chain seq x y z
N MET A 1 5.58 -17.46 19.95
CA MET A 1 5.38 -16.34 20.88
C MET A 1 6.57 -15.39 20.93
N GLU A 2 7.78 -15.83 21.35
CA GLU A 2 8.91 -14.89 21.49
C GLU A 2 9.45 -14.37 20.14
N GLN A 3 9.47 -15.23 19.11
CA GLN A 3 9.82 -14.84 17.73
C GLN A 3 8.80 -13.87 17.12
N ASP A 4 7.51 -14.05 17.42
CA ASP A 4 6.44 -13.20 16.91
C ASP A 4 6.52 -11.78 17.51
N ALA A 5 6.88 -11.68 18.80
CA ALA A 5 7.08 -10.40 19.48
C ALA A 5 8.28 -9.63 18.91
N ALA A 6 9.40 -10.31 18.63
CA ALA A 6 10.57 -9.69 18.01
C ALA A 6 10.26 -9.17 16.59
N ALA A 7 9.54 -9.96 15.79
CA ALA A 7 9.12 -9.56 14.44
C ALA A 7 8.15 -8.37 14.44
N ALA A 8 7.19 -8.35 15.38
CA ALA A 8 6.29 -7.22 15.57
C ALA A 8 7.04 -5.95 16.00
N TRP A 9 8.03 -6.07 16.89
CA TRP A 9 8.85 -4.94 17.32
C TRP A 9 9.65 -4.33 16.18
N GLU A 10 10.29 -5.17 15.36
CA GLU A 10 11.01 -4.71 14.18
C GLU A 10 10.09 -4.04 13.17
N SER A 11 8.90 -4.60 12.95
CA SER A 11 7.90 -4.01 12.06
C SER A 11 7.43 -2.64 12.54
N PHE A 12 7.19 -2.49 13.85
CA PHE A 12 6.85 -1.20 14.44
C PHE A 12 8.00 -0.18 14.33
N ARG A 13 9.25 -0.62 14.54
CA ARG A 13 10.44 0.21 14.35
C ARG A 13 10.54 0.72 12.92
N ALA A 14 10.34 -0.15 11.94
CA ALA A 14 10.37 0.20 10.52
C ALA A 14 9.22 1.16 10.16
N HIS A 15 7.99 0.88 10.61
CA HIS A 15 6.86 1.79 10.40
C HIS A 15 7.14 3.19 10.96
N ARG A 16 7.63 3.28 12.21
CA ARG A 16 8.01 4.56 12.83
C ARG A 16 9.08 5.29 12.03
N HIS A 17 10.06 4.56 11.49
CA HIS A 17 11.10 5.14 10.65
C HIS A 17 10.50 5.83 9.42
N GLU A 18 9.57 5.18 8.72
CA GLU A 18 8.91 5.76 7.54
C GLU A 18 8.08 7.00 7.87
N VAL A 19 7.35 6.99 8.99
CA VAL A 19 6.61 8.17 9.46
C VAL A 19 7.56 9.34 9.73
N LEU A 20 8.68 9.09 10.42
CA LEU A 20 9.66 10.13 10.71
C LEU A 20 10.33 10.67 9.45
N ASN A 21 10.65 9.81 8.48
CA ASN A 21 11.20 10.23 7.19
C ASN A 21 10.23 11.16 6.46
N GLY A 22 8.93 10.83 6.43
CA GLY A 22 7.90 11.70 5.86
C GLY A 22 7.84 13.07 6.53
N LEU A 23 7.85 13.10 7.87
CA LEU A 23 7.86 14.35 8.64
C LEU A 23 9.13 15.19 8.43
N GLN A 24 10.28 14.54 8.26
CA GLN A 24 11.54 15.23 7.93
C GLN A 24 11.47 15.90 6.56
N MET A 25 10.85 15.27 5.56
CA MET A 25 10.63 15.89 4.25
C MET A 25 9.75 17.14 4.38
N VAL A 26 8.62 17.05 5.11
CA VAL A 26 7.74 18.19 5.37
C VAL A 26 8.53 19.35 5.99
N LYS A 27 9.31 19.07 7.04
CA LYS A 27 10.15 20.08 7.70
C LYS A 27 11.14 20.71 6.73
N ALA A 28 11.82 19.92 5.91
CA ALA A 28 12.80 20.41 4.93
C ALA A 28 12.16 21.36 3.91
N TYR A 29 11.00 21.02 3.36
CA TYR A 29 10.28 21.90 2.42
C TYR A 29 9.84 23.22 3.05
N LEU A 30 9.33 23.18 4.29
CA LEU A 30 8.98 24.41 5.01
C LEU A 30 10.20 25.32 5.23
N GLN A 31 11.35 24.75 5.60
CA GLN A 31 12.60 25.50 5.79
C GLN A 31 13.11 26.15 4.49
N MET A 32 12.81 25.55 3.34
CA MET A 32 13.13 26.09 2.01
C MET A 32 12.08 27.09 1.48
N GLY A 33 11.04 27.42 2.26
CA GLY A 33 9.94 28.27 1.79
C GLY A 33 9.01 27.60 0.77
N ARG A 34 9.11 26.28 0.59
CA ARG A 34 8.36 25.48 -0.38
C ARG A 34 7.07 24.92 0.25
N GLY A 35 6.15 25.82 0.62
CA GLY A 35 4.94 25.48 1.36
C GLY A 35 4.01 24.47 0.65
N GLU A 36 3.85 24.61 -0.67
CA GLU A 36 3.02 23.70 -1.47
C GLU A 36 3.58 22.26 -1.47
N ASP A 37 4.90 22.10 -1.63
CA ASP A 37 5.55 20.79 -1.58
C ASP A 37 5.42 20.16 -0.18
N ALA A 38 5.57 20.97 0.88
CA ALA A 38 5.36 20.50 2.25
C ALA A 38 3.92 20.00 2.45
N HIS A 39 2.94 20.74 1.94
CA HIS A 39 1.53 20.37 2.00
C HIS A 39 1.23 19.08 1.21
N ALA A 40 1.83 18.93 0.03
CA ALA A 40 1.74 17.71 -0.76
C ALA A 40 2.28 16.49 0.00
N TRP A 41 3.41 16.64 0.70
CA TRP A 41 3.96 15.58 1.56
C TRP A 41 3.08 15.24 2.76
N VAL A 42 2.46 16.22 3.41
CA VAL A 42 1.49 15.99 4.49
C VAL A 42 0.28 15.19 3.97
N ASN A 43 -0.28 15.60 2.83
CA ASN A 43 -1.44 14.92 2.23
C ASN A 43 -1.09 13.47 1.84
N ARG A 44 0.10 13.25 1.31
CA ARG A 44 0.59 11.90 1.00
C ARG A 44 0.73 11.04 2.26
N LEU A 45 1.35 11.57 3.32
CA LEU A 45 1.51 10.85 4.59
C LEU A 45 0.14 10.50 5.20
N ALA A 46 -0.80 11.46 5.19
CA ALA A 46 -2.16 11.27 5.67
C ALA A 46 -2.91 10.19 4.86
N ALA A 47 -2.80 10.23 3.53
CA ALA A 47 -3.42 9.24 2.66
C ALA A 47 -2.89 7.82 2.91
N TRP A 48 -1.57 7.68 3.06
CA TRP A 48 -0.95 6.40 3.40
C TRP A 48 -1.41 5.88 4.76
N LEU A 49 -1.38 6.70 5.81
CA LEU A 49 -1.84 6.32 7.15
C LEU A 49 -3.33 5.95 7.15
N HIS A 50 -4.17 6.67 6.41
CA HIS A 50 -5.57 6.32 6.24
C HIS A 50 -5.75 4.97 5.54
N SER A 51 -4.90 4.65 4.56
CA SER A 51 -4.90 3.33 3.92
C SER A 51 -4.59 2.20 4.91
N LEU A 52 -3.75 2.46 5.93
CA LEU A 52 -3.50 1.47 6.99
C LEU A 52 -4.75 1.23 7.84
N SER A 53 -5.55 2.27 8.13
CA SER A 53 -6.87 2.09 8.76
C SER A 53 -7.82 1.27 7.89
N LEU A 54 -7.80 1.47 6.57
CA LEU A 54 -8.58 0.66 5.63
C LEU A 54 -8.16 -0.82 5.69
N TRP A 55 -6.86 -1.11 5.66
CA TRP A 55 -6.34 -2.46 5.83
C TRP A 55 -6.76 -3.10 7.15
N GLN A 56 -6.60 -2.39 8.27
CA GLN A 56 -7.05 -2.85 9.59
C GLN A 56 -8.55 -3.19 9.61
N ALA A 57 -9.37 -2.42 8.90
CA ALA A 57 -10.80 -2.67 8.81
C ALA A 57 -11.16 -3.88 7.93
N ARG A 58 -10.27 -4.32 7.03
CA ARG A 58 -10.54 -5.43 6.09
C ARG A 58 -9.92 -6.76 6.51
N LEU A 59 -8.87 -6.73 7.31
CA LEU A 59 -8.15 -7.93 7.74
C LEU A 59 -8.70 -8.49 9.06
N GLU A 60 -8.54 -9.79 9.27
CA GLU A 60 -8.69 -10.41 10.59
C GLU A 60 -7.38 -10.32 11.38
N ALA A 61 -7.44 -10.58 12.69
CA ALA A 61 -6.28 -10.48 13.58
C ALA A 61 -5.14 -11.43 13.16
N GLU A 62 -5.48 -12.58 12.60
CA GLU A 62 -4.54 -13.58 12.10
C GLU A 62 -3.78 -13.10 10.85
N ASP A 63 -4.29 -12.11 10.12
CA ASP A 63 -3.70 -11.57 8.90
C ASP A 63 -2.75 -10.37 9.17
N HIS A 64 -2.32 -10.17 10.42
CA HIS A 64 -1.49 -9.03 10.84
C HIS A 64 -0.15 -8.92 10.11
N GLU A 65 0.40 -10.01 9.59
CA GLU A 65 1.63 -10.00 8.78
C GLU A 65 1.47 -9.14 7.51
N VAL A 66 0.28 -9.16 6.89
CA VAL A 66 -0.04 -8.32 5.73
C VAL A 66 -0.05 -6.86 6.15
N LEU A 67 -0.71 -6.55 7.26
CA LEU A 67 -0.76 -5.19 7.79
C LEU A 67 0.64 -4.62 8.05
N TRP A 68 1.53 -5.41 8.64
CA TRP A 68 2.91 -5.00 8.88
C TRP A 68 3.71 -4.78 7.60
N ALA A 69 3.49 -5.61 6.57
CA ALA A 69 4.12 -5.41 5.27
C ALA A 69 3.65 -4.07 4.65
N VAL A 70 2.35 -3.81 4.63
CA VAL A 70 1.77 -2.57 4.10
C VAL A 70 2.24 -1.35 4.88
N ALA A 71 2.34 -1.45 6.22
CA ALA A 71 2.79 -0.38 7.10
C ALA A 71 4.25 0.03 6.91
N ARG A 72 5.01 -0.68 6.06
CA ARG A 72 6.40 -0.36 5.69
C ARG A 72 6.54 0.17 4.26
N CYS A 73 5.43 0.33 3.55
CA CYS A 73 5.40 0.69 2.14
C CYS A 73 4.71 2.05 1.93
N PRO A 74 5.37 3.18 2.25
CA PRO A 74 4.77 4.52 2.20
C PRO A 74 4.54 5.04 0.77
N ARG A 75 4.96 4.31 -0.27
CA ARG A 75 4.68 4.66 -1.66
C ARG A 75 3.43 3.98 -2.18
N VAL A 76 2.84 3.04 -1.44
CA VAL A 76 1.67 2.26 -1.90
C VAL A 76 0.49 2.54 -1.00
N THR A 77 -0.58 3.09 -1.57
CA THR A 77 -1.77 3.54 -0.84
C THR A 77 -3.00 2.77 -1.31
N ALA A 78 -3.61 1.99 -0.42
CA ALA A 78 -4.91 1.39 -0.70
C ALA A 78 -6.02 2.44 -0.64
N VAL A 79 -6.84 2.53 -1.68
CA VAL A 79 -7.98 3.45 -1.75
C VAL A 79 -9.32 2.73 -1.60
N GLU A 80 -9.37 1.46 -1.96
CA GLU A 80 -10.53 0.60 -1.80
C GLU A 80 -10.05 -0.84 -1.73
N LEU A 81 -10.67 -1.63 -0.86
CA LEU A 81 -10.37 -3.04 -0.66
C LEU A 81 -11.69 -3.81 -0.55
N TRP A 82 -11.60 -5.12 -0.72
CA TRP A 82 -12.71 -6.06 -0.55
C TRP A 82 -13.35 -6.00 0.87
N PRO A 83 -14.58 -6.52 1.04
CA PRO A 83 -15.23 -6.63 2.35
C PRO A 83 -14.39 -7.41 3.37
N LYS A 84 -14.55 -7.11 4.67
CA LYS A 84 -13.78 -7.74 5.74
C LYS A 84 -13.97 -9.27 5.71
N ARG A 85 -12.88 -10.01 5.54
CA ARG A 85 -12.88 -11.47 5.49
C ARG A 85 -11.46 -12.00 5.67
N LYS A 86 -11.35 -13.17 6.30
CA LYS A 86 -10.10 -13.90 6.45
C LYS A 86 -9.42 -14.15 5.09
N LEU A 87 -8.11 -13.97 5.03
CA LEU A 87 -7.30 -14.37 3.88
C LEU A 87 -6.80 -15.80 4.05
N ALA A 88 -6.81 -16.57 2.95
CA ALA A 88 -6.08 -17.82 2.94
C ALA A 88 -4.59 -17.53 3.18
N ARG A 89 -3.92 -18.32 4.03
CA ARG A 89 -2.50 -18.07 4.40
C ARG A 89 -1.56 -17.89 3.20
N PRO A 90 -1.66 -18.68 2.12
CA PRO A 90 -0.83 -18.45 0.92
C PRO A 90 -1.13 -17.14 0.20
N LEU A 91 -2.38 -16.64 0.27
CA LEU A 91 -2.75 -15.34 -0.27
C LEU A 91 -2.18 -14.20 0.58
N ALA A 92 -2.25 -14.30 1.91
CA ALA A 92 -1.68 -13.30 2.81
C ALA A 92 -0.19 -13.07 2.53
N ALA A 93 0.59 -14.15 2.42
CA ALA A 93 2.01 -14.07 2.06
C ALA A 93 2.23 -13.42 0.68
N ALA A 94 1.49 -13.87 -0.33
CA ALA A 94 1.58 -13.33 -1.69
C ALA A 94 1.25 -11.83 -1.75
N LEU A 95 0.28 -11.39 -0.96
CA LEU A 95 -0.15 -10.01 -0.88
C LEU A 95 0.89 -9.12 -0.20
N ALA A 96 1.50 -9.61 0.88
CA ALA A 96 2.61 -8.93 1.54
C ALA A 96 3.81 -8.74 0.59
N ASP A 97 4.17 -9.78 -0.17
CA ASP A 97 5.26 -9.72 -1.14
C ASP A 97 4.93 -8.78 -2.32
N ALA A 98 3.70 -8.82 -2.83
CA ALA A 98 3.25 -7.91 -3.87
C ALA A 98 3.32 -6.45 -3.42
N TRP A 99 2.97 -6.16 -2.16
CA TRP A 99 3.02 -4.80 -1.62
C TRP A 99 4.45 -4.27 -1.48
N ARG A 100 5.37 -5.10 -0.98
CA ARG A 100 6.81 -4.74 -0.91
C ARG A 100 7.38 -4.49 -2.29
N TRP A 101 7.10 -5.39 -3.23
CA TRP A 101 7.55 -5.23 -4.62
C TRP A 101 7.03 -3.93 -5.24
N LEU A 102 5.75 -3.60 -5.06
CA LEU A 102 5.19 -2.34 -5.56
C LEU A 102 5.90 -1.11 -4.99
N ASP A 103 6.25 -1.13 -3.70
CA ASP A 103 6.97 -0.04 -3.04
C ASP A 103 8.41 0.10 -3.56
N GLU A 104 9.11 -1.02 -3.72
CA GLU A 104 10.46 -1.08 -4.30
C GLU A 104 10.48 -0.55 -5.73
N GLN A 105 9.54 -0.97 -6.57
CA GLN A 105 9.42 -0.47 -7.93
C GLN A 105 9.05 1.02 -7.96
N ALA A 106 8.13 1.46 -7.10
CA ALA A 106 7.81 2.87 -6.99
C ALA A 106 9.03 3.70 -6.57
N ALA A 107 9.89 3.17 -5.70
CA ALA A 107 11.15 3.83 -5.35
C ALA A 107 12.13 3.86 -6.53
N ALA A 108 12.35 2.73 -7.21
CA ALA A 108 13.28 2.60 -8.33
C ALA A 108 12.91 3.51 -9.53
N HIS A 109 11.62 3.69 -9.76
CA HIS A 109 11.09 4.53 -10.84
C HIS A 109 10.75 5.95 -10.42
N ASN A 110 11.15 6.37 -9.21
CA ASN A 110 10.86 7.68 -8.64
C ASN A 110 9.35 8.04 -8.69
N THR A 111 8.49 7.03 -8.57
CA THR A 111 7.06 7.21 -8.44
C THR A 111 6.75 7.67 -7.02
N ALA A 112 6.05 8.80 -6.90
CA ALA A 112 5.68 9.32 -5.60
C ALA A 112 4.62 8.43 -4.93
N CYS A 113 3.61 7.97 -5.65
CA CYS A 113 2.56 7.13 -5.10
C CYS A 113 2.02 6.13 -6.11
N VAL A 114 1.71 4.92 -5.65
CA VAL A 114 0.91 3.92 -6.33
C VAL A 114 -0.39 3.76 -5.54
N TRP A 115 -1.51 4.14 -6.15
CA TRP A 115 -2.84 3.88 -5.61
C TRP A 115 -3.30 2.50 -6.01
N VAL A 116 -3.88 1.79 -5.03
CA VAL A 116 -4.31 0.41 -5.21
C VAL A 116 -5.78 0.26 -4.84
N ARG A 117 -6.55 -0.32 -5.75
CA ARG A 117 -7.90 -0.84 -5.50
C ARG A 117 -7.88 -2.36 -5.55
N GLY A 118 -8.30 -2.99 -4.46
CA GLY A 118 -8.38 -4.45 -4.33
C GLY A 118 -9.80 -4.98 -4.56
N GLU A 119 -9.91 -6.04 -5.35
CA GLU A 119 -11.12 -6.82 -5.58
C GLU A 119 -10.87 -8.29 -5.18
N ALA A 120 -11.81 -8.92 -4.47
CA ALA A 120 -11.76 -10.36 -4.21
C ALA A 120 -12.32 -11.10 -5.44
N VAL A 121 -11.52 -11.98 -6.03
CA VAL A 121 -11.87 -12.71 -7.27
C VAL A 121 -12.41 -14.10 -6.96
N VAL A 122 -11.77 -14.80 -6.01
CA VAL A 122 -12.19 -16.14 -5.57
C VAL A 122 -12.34 -16.12 -4.06
N SER A 123 -13.52 -16.53 -3.60
CA SER A 123 -13.84 -16.71 -2.18
C SER A 123 -14.28 -18.14 -1.94
N GLY A 124 -13.52 -18.86 -1.12
CA GLY A 124 -13.87 -20.19 -0.64
C GLY A 124 -14.67 -20.14 0.67
N ALA A 125 -15.00 -21.32 1.19
CA ALA A 125 -15.64 -21.45 2.51
C ALA A 125 -14.78 -20.82 3.62
N ASP A 126 -13.45 -20.92 3.50
CA ASP A 126 -12.50 -20.55 4.55
C ASP A 126 -11.91 -19.13 4.42
N GLY A 127 -12.28 -18.38 3.38
CA GLY A 127 -11.76 -17.02 3.17
C GLY A 127 -11.60 -16.63 1.71
N ILE A 128 -10.87 -15.53 1.49
CA ILE A 128 -10.48 -15.09 0.16
C ILE A 128 -9.24 -15.86 -0.26
N GLU A 129 -9.26 -16.39 -1.48
CA GLU A 129 -8.17 -17.21 -2.02
C GLU A 129 -7.39 -16.53 -3.14
N GLN A 130 -8.05 -15.59 -3.83
CA GLN A 130 -7.48 -14.80 -4.92
C GLN A 130 -8.02 -13.38 -4.90
N VAL A 131 -7.14 -12.41 -5.15
CA VAL A 131 -7.47 -11.00 -5.30
C VAL A 131 -6.91 -10.43 -6.60
N ARG A 132 -7.56 -9.39 -7.08
CA ARG A 132 -7.10 -8.54 -8.18
C ARG A 132 -6.81 -7.15 -7.63
N LEU A 133 -5.64 -6.62 -7.93
CA LEU A 133 -5.20 -5.28 -7.56
C LEU A 133 -5.14 -4.41 -8.82
N HIS A 134 -5.97 -3.38 -8.86
CA HIS A 134 -5.94 -2.34 -9.87
C HIS A 134 -5.03 -1.21 -9.40
N LEU A 135 -4.08 -0.83 -10.24
CA LEU A 135 -2.99 0.08 -9.91
C LEU A 135 -3.10 1.37 -10.72
N GLU A 136 -2.84 2.50 -10.08
CA GLU A 136 -2.64 3.81 -10.72
C GLU A 136 -1.41 4.47 -10.08
N ALA A 137 -0.55 5.11 -10.89
CA ALA A 137 0.67 5.76 -10.42
C ALA A 137 0.58 7.29 -10.54
N SER A 138 1.13 8.01 -9.58
CA SER A 138 1.24 9.48 -9.61
C SER A 138 2.17 9.90 -10.74
N GLY A 139 1.67 10.71 -11.69
CA GLY A 139 2.49 11.33 -12.74
C GLY A 139 2.73 10.50 -14.01
N GLY A 140 2.31 9.22 -14.05
CA GLY A 140 2.68 8.27 -15.12
C GLY A 140 4.20 8.05 -15.21
N PRO A 141 4.74 7.23 -16.14
CA PRO A 141 4.18 6.00 -16.70
C PRO A 141 4.18 4.86 -15.67
N SER A 142 3.53 3.74 -15.98
CA SER A 142 3.62 2.49 -15.24
C SER A 142 4.98 1.81 -15.44
N PHE A 143 5.50 1.15 -14.40
CA PHE A 143 6.65 0.25 -14.54
C PHE A 143 6.21 -1.15 -14.98
N PRO A 144 7.10 -1.94 -15.63
CA PRO A 144 6.78 -3.26 -16.12
C PRO A 144 6.29 -4.17 -14.99
N LEU A 145 5.13 -4.82 -15.19
CA LEU A 145 4.62 -5.82 -14.25
C LEU A 145 5.20 -7.21 -14.51
N ALA A 146 5.97 -7.40 -15.60
CA ALA A 146 6.48 -8.71 -16.03
C ALA A 146 7.32 -9.42 -14.96
N ASP A 147 8.03 -8.65 -14.13
CA ASP A 147 8.88 -9.16 -13.04
C ASP A 147 8.15 -9.17 -11.69
N ALA A 148 6.85 -8.88 -11.67
CA ALA A 148 6.09 -8.90 -10.44
C ALA A 148 6.06 -10.32 -9.85
N PRO A 149 6.23 -10.49 -8.52
CA PRO A 149 6.17 -11.79 -7.86
C PRO A 149 4.82 -12.49 -8.09
N THR A 150 3.80 -11.73 -8.49
CA THR A 150 2.49 -12.23 -8.92
C THR A 150 2.51 -13.07 -10.20
N HIS A 151 3.52 -12.94 -11.06
CA HIS A 151 3.70 -13.87 -12.19
C HIS A 151 4.05 -15.28 -11.72
N ALA A 152 4.67 -15.42 -10.54
CA ALA A 152 4.95 -16.70 -9.91
C ALA A 152 3.81 -17.19 -8.99
N ASN A 153 2.84 -16.32 -8.65
CA ASN A 153 1.73 -16.66 -7.75
C ASN A 153 0.37 -16.16 -8.27
N PRO A 154 -0.49 -17.03 -8.83
CA PRO A 154 -1.75 -16.65 -9.46
C PRO A 154 -2.80 -16.08 -8.50
N ARG A 155 -2.53 -16.09 -7.19
CA ARG A 155 -3.45 -15.62 -6.14
C ARG A 155 -3.56 -14.10 -6.06
N VAL A 156 -2.60 -13.36 -6.58
CA VAL A 156 -2.66 -11.89 -6.65
C VAL A 156 -2.45 -11.51 -8.11
N ALA A 157 -3.42 -10.85 -8.73
CA ALA A 157 -3.29 -10.35 -10.10
C ALA A 157 -3.12 -8.83 -10.09
N LEU A 158 -2.07 -8.31 -10.73
CA LEU A 158 -1.80 -6.87 -10.83
C LEU A 158 -2.23 -6.33 -12.19
N HIS A 159 -2.94 -5.19 -12.21
CA HIS A 159 -3.38 -4.55 -13.45
C HIS A 159 -3.26 -3.03 -13.36
N TRP A 160 -2.46 -2.43 -14.25
CA TRP A 160 -2.48 -0.98 -14.43
C TRP A 160 -3.80 -0.52 -15.03
N VAL A 161 -4.37 0.54 -14.48
CA VAL A 161 -5.57 1.20 -15.00
C VAL A 161 -5.28 2.68 -15.28
N SER A 162 -5.99 3.24 -16.25
CA SER A 162 -5.83 4.65 -16.64
C SER A 162 -6.40 5.64 -15.62
N SER A 163 -7.31 5.17 -14.77
CA SER A 163 -7.80 5.91 -13.60
C SER A 163 -8.55 4.97 -12.65
N ILE A 164 -8.22 5.03 -11.37
CA ILE A 164 -9.05 4.54 -10.28
C ILE A 164 -10.02 5.67 -9.95
N LYS A 165 -11.32 5.48 -10.20
CA LYS A 165 -12.33 6.47 -9.81
C LYS A 165 -12.24 6.67 -8.29
N ALA A 166 -11.75 7.84 -7.87
CA ALA A 166 -11.71 8.23 -6.48
C ALA A 166 -13.11 8.10 -5.84
N HIS A 167 -13.14 7.72 -4.57
CA HIS A 167 -14.32 7.67 -3.71
C HIS A 167 -15.32 8.84 -3.93
N PRO A 168 -16.62 8.63 -3.65
CA PRO A 168 -17.64 9.67 -3.75
C PRO A 168 -17.43 10.69 -2.62
N GLY A 169 -16.59 11.70 -2.86
CA GLY A 169 -16.33 12.73 -1.84
C GLY A 169 -15.14 13.66 -2.06
N GLY A 170 -14.31 13.48 -3.09
CA GLY A 170 -13.15 14.34 -3.25
C GLY A 170 -12.70 14.44 -4.69
N LYS A 171 -12.57 15.68 -5.17
CA LYS A 171 -11.83 16.03 -6.39
C LYS A 171 -10.54 15.22 -6.43
N ARG A 172 -10.13 14.77 -7.62
CA ARG A 172 -8.84 14.09 -7.89
C ARG A 172 -7.80 14.63 -6.92
N HIS A 173 -7.26 13.80 -6.03
CA HIS A 173 -6.10 14.19 -5.24
C HIS A 173 -4.95 14.35 -6.23
N VAL A 174 -4.85 15.55 -6.79
CA VAL A 174 -3.76 15.97 -7.65
C VAL A 174 -2.57 16.13 -6.71
N CYS A 175 -1.83 15.05 -6.51
CA CYS A 175 -0.40 15.18 -6.22
C CYS A 175 0.23 15.66 -7.53
N ARG A 176 0.24 16.98 -7.74
CA ARG A 176 1.14 17.62 -8.70
C ARG A 176 2.38 18.06 -7.93
#